data_AF-A0AAJ6KV71-F1
#
_entry.id   AF-A0AAJ6KV71-F1
#
_cell.length_a   1.000
_cell.length_b   1.000
_cell.length_c   1.000
_cell.angle_alpha   90.00
_cell.angle_beta   90.00
_cell.angle_gamma   90.00
#
_symmetry.space_group_name_H-M   'P 1'
#
loop_
_entity.id
_entity.type
_entity.pdbx_description
1 polymer ?
#
loop_
_entity_poly.entity_id
_entity_poly.type
_entity_poly.pdbx_seq_one_letter_code
_entity_poly.pdbx_strand_id
1 'polypeptide(L)'
;MAMASCFTTAVAQYERVERETIGHAYRPLSQAGQHRQAYSSAWSVAERATIEQVIELMRDWDTDRCEMTVTLYAVWNDFILEGRPASDEAIVDEVMQSWNDTKLRFGKTEWLAVLAEMRKHKILMPSGFGKRTIGGMLSLPGFD
;
A
#
# COMPACT_ATOMS: atom_id res chain seq x y z
N MET A 1 -0.05 -7.29 24.95
CA MET A 1 -1.47 -7.01 25.23
C MET A 1 -1.81 -5.57 24.85
N ALA A 2 -1.55 -5.16 23.61
CA ALA A 2 -1.80 -3.80 23.11
C ALA A 2 -2.44 -3.78 21.70
N MET A 3 -2.36 -4.89 20.95
CA MET A 3 -2.98 -5.00 19.61
C MET A 3 -4.48 -5.30 19.63
N ALA A 4 -5.04 -5.74 20.75
CA ALA A 4 -6.45 -6.16 20.83
C ALA A 4 -7.42 -5.02 21.15
N SER A 5 -6.95 -3.80 21.46
CA SER A 5 -7.82 -2.69 21.88
C SER A 5 -8.12 -1.67 20.76
N CYS A 6 -7.61 -1.86 19.54
CA CYS A 6 -7.81 -0.90 18.45
C CYS A 6 -9.07 -1.20 17.60
N PHE A 7 -9.69 -2.37 17.75
CA PHE A 7 -10.78 -2.83 16.88
C PHE A 7 -12.18 -2.79 17.51
N THR A 8 -12.34 -2.37 18.76
CA THR A 8 -13.63 -2.47 19.49
C THR A 8 -14.32 -1.13 19.75
N THR A 9 -14.15 -0.17 18.85
CA THR A 9 -15.06 0.97 18.77
C THR A 9 -15.25 1.38 17.31
N ALA A 10 -15.91 0.53 16.53
CA ALA A 10 -16.53 0.94 15.27
C ALA A 10 -17.75 1.82 15.57
N VAL A 11 -17.51 3.02 16.12
CA VAL A 11 -18.51 4.09 16.05
C VAL A 11 -18.45 4.58 14.62
N ALA A 12 -19.56 4.48 13.88
CA ALA A 12 -19.62 4.92 12.49
C ALA A 12 -19.16 6.39 12.39
N GLN A 13 -17.92 6.61 11.92
CA GLN A 13 -17.31 7.93 11.81
C GLN A 13 -17.74 8.62 10.52
N TYR A 14 -18.07 7.82 9.51
CA TYR A 14 -18.60 8.23 8.23
C TYR A 14 -19.67 7.23 7.82
N GLU A 15 -20.69 7.69 7.11
CA GLU A 15 -21.65 6.83 6.44
C GLU A 15 -21.56 7.00 4.93
N ARG A 16 -21.77 5.90 4.21
CA ARG A 16 -21.81 5.92 2.74
C ARG A 16 -23.06 6.66 2.28
N VAL A 17 -22.92 7.54 1.31
CA VAL A 17 -24.03 8.17 0.60
C VAL A 17 -24.05 7.73 -0.85
N GLU A 18 -25.25 7.67 -1.43
CA GLU A 18 -25.42 7.36 -2.84
C GLU A 18 -24.86 8.49 -3.71
N ARG A 19 -24.37 8.12 -4.89
CA ARG A 19 -23.90 9.04 -5.92
C ARG A 19 -24.72 8.83 -7.18
N GLU A 20 -24.91 9.91 -7.94
CA GLU A 20 -25.46 9.85 -9.30
C GLU A 20 -24.46 9.22 -10.28
N THR A 21 -23.17 9.22 -9.95
CA THR A 21 -22.08 8.67 -10.76
C THR A 21 -21.40 7.47 -10.10
N ILE A 22 -20.53 6.77 -10.83
CA ILE A 22 -19.69 5.67 -10.32
C ILE A 22 -18.81 6.14 -9.15
N GLY A 23 -18.66 5.29 -8.12
CA GLY A 23 -17.75 5.48 -6.98
C GLY A 23 -18.43 5.41 -5.61
N HIS A 24 -17.69 5.77 -4.55
CA HIS A 24 -18.20 5.87 -3.19
C HIS A 24 -18.15 7.33 -2.71
N ALA A 25 -19.22 7.82 -2.07
CA ALA A 25 -19.17 9.03 -1.25
C ALA A 25 -19.45 8.69 0.21
N TYR A 26 -18.93 9.53 1.08
CA TYR A 26 -19.08 9.42 2.51
C TYR A 26 -19.41 10.80 3.09
N ARG A 27 -20.32 10.84 4.06
CA ARG A 27 -20.55 12.06 4.86
C ARG A 27 -20.07 11.83 6.30
N PRO A 28 -19.45 12.85 6.93
CA PRO A 28 -18.98 12.74 8.31
C PRO A 28 -20.15 12.62 9.28
N LEU A 29 -20.00 11.75 10.27
CA LEU A 29 -20.92 11.60 11.41
C LEU A 29 -20.40 12.35 12.64
N SER A 30 -21.14 12.31 13.75
CA SER A 30 -20.80 13.06 14.98
C SER A 30 -19.44 12.71 15.57
N GLN A 31 -18.90 11.53 15.28
CA GLN A 31 -17.59 11.07 15.76
C GLN A 31 -16.48 11.17 14.69
N ALA A 32 -16.74 11.83 13.56
CA ALA A 32 -15.75 12.03 12.51
C ALA A 32 -14.49 12.71 13.06
N GLY A 33 -13.31 12.17 12.70
CA GLY A 33 -12.01 12.72 13.11
C GLY A 33 -11.47 12.22 14.45
N GLN A 34 -12.23 11.43 15.23
CA GLN A 34 -11.73 10.90 16.51
C GLN A 34 -10.55 9.92 16.35
N HIS A 35 -10.41 9.28 15.18
CA HIS A 35 -9.22 8.48 14.85
C HIS A 35 -7.92 9.29 14.86
N ARG A 36 -7.97 10.63 14.74
CA ARG A 36 -6.79 11.49 14.68
C ARG A 36 -5.93 11.38 15.94
N GLN A 37 -6.54 11.20 17.11
CA GLN A 37 -5.80 11.05 18.35
C GLN A 37 -5.05 9.72 18.37
N ALA A 38 -5.72 8.61 18.05
CA ALA A 38 -5.08 7.30 17.93
C ALA A 38 -3.95 7.32 16.90
N TYR A 39 -4.17 7.94 15.73
CA TYR A 39 -3.14 8.15 14.72
C TYR A 39 -1.95 8.96 15.24
N SER A 40 -2.21 10.10 15.89
CA SER A 40 -1.13 10.96 16.41
C SER A 40 -0.34 10.31 17.54
N SER A 41 -0.93 9.39 18.29
CA SER A 41 -0.27 8.66 19.37
C SER A 41 0.48 7.42 18.90
N ALA A 42 0.05 6.79 17.81
CA ALA A 42 0.68 5.57 17.27
C ALA A 42 1.93 5.84 16.43
N TRP A 43 2.02 7.02 15.79
CA TRP A 43 3.12 7.39 14.90
C TRP A 43 3.81 8.68 15.32
N SER A 44 5.15 8.69 15.26
CA SER A 44 5.95 9.88 15.50
C SER A 44 5.64 10.99 14.49
N VAL A 45 6.06 12.22 14.80
CA VAL A 45 5.90 13.36 13.87
C VAL A 45 6.56 13.09 12.51
N ALA A 46 7.73 12.45 12.51
CA ALA A 46 8.46 12.12 11.28
C ALA A 46 7.72 11.05 10.45
N GLU A 47 7.25 9.98 11.08
CA GLU A 47 6.49 8.93 10.39
C GLU A 47 5.18 9.47 9.80
N ARG A 48 4.47 10.32 10.56
CA ARG A 48 3.25 10.98 10.04
C ARG A 48 3.52 11.88 8.85
N ALA A 49 4.65 12.60 8.84
CA ALA A 49 5.06 13.41 7.69
C ALA A 49 5.40 12.55 6.46
N THR A 50 6.00 11.37 6.66
CA THR A 50 6.23 10.40 5.58
C THR A 50 4.92 9.83 5.06
N ILE A 51 3.99 9.45 5.94
CA ILE A 51 2.66 8.96 5.54
C ILE A 51 1.92 10.00 4.70
N GLU A 52 1.92 11.27 5.12
CA GLU A 52 1.28 12.36 4.37
C GLU A 52 1.90 12.54 2.98
N GLN A 53 3.24 12.48 2.87
CA GLN A 53 3.92 12.57 1.58
C GLN A 53 3.55 11.43 0.63
N VAL A 54 3.37 10.20 1.15
CA VAL A 54 2.90 9.07 0.33
C VAL A 54 1.45 9.29 -0.12
N ILE A 55 0.58 9.74 0.79
CA ILE A 55 -0.83 10.05 0.46
C ILE A 55 -0.91 11.12 -0.62
N GLU A 56 -0.19 12.22 -0.47
CA GLU A 56 -0.17 13.31 -1.46
C GLU A 56 0.40 12.85 -2.81
N LEU A 57 1.46 12.03 -2.80
CA LEU A 57 2.05 11.49 -4.03
C LEU A 57 1.07 10.59 -4.80
N MET A 58 0.29 9.78 -4.10
CA MET A 58 -0.59 8.76 -4.68
C MET A 58 -2.03 9.23 -4.85
N ARG A 59 -2.39 10.43 -4.39
CA ARG A 59 -3.77 10.94 -4.34
C ARG A 59 -4.51 10.85 -5.69
N ASP A 60 -3.81 11.14 -6.78
CA ASP A 60 -4.37 11.20 -8.13
C ASP A 60 -4.10 9.93 -8.96
N TRP A 61 -3.58 8.87 -8.33
CA TRP A 61 -3.27 7.63 -9.03
C TRP A 61 -4.50 6.73 -9.10
N ASP A 62 -4.61 5.98 -10.20
CA ASP A 62 -5.60 4.92 -10.30
C ASP A 62 -5.17 3.67 -9.51
N THR A 63 -6.11 2.73 -9.37
CA THR A 63 -5.89 1.47 -8.65
C THR A 63 -4.76 0.65 -9.26
N ASP A 64 -4.63 0.64 -10.59
CA ASP A 64 -3.64 -0.15 -11.31
C ASP A 64 -2.22 0.33 -11.02
N ARG A 65 -1.97 1.65 -11.12
CA ARG A 65 -0.66 2.25 -10.79
C ARG A 65 -0.30 2.04 -9.32
N CYS A 66 -1.28 2.15 -8.42
CA CYS A 66 -1.06 1.88 -7.00
C CYS A 66 -0.67 0.42 -6.77
N GLU A 67 -1.42 -0.51 -7.36
CA GLU A 67 -1.19 -1.95 -7.27
C GLU A 67 0.20 -2.33 -7.79
N MET A 68 0.61 -1.78 -8.93
CA MET A 68 1.94 -2.02 -9.49
C MET A 68 3.04 -1.49 -8.56
N THR A 69 2.89 -0.26 -8.07
CA THR A 69 3.87 0.36 -7.17
C THR A 69 4.07 -0.43 -5.89
N VAL A 70 3.00 -0.86 -5.22
CA VAL A 70 3.11 -1.61 -3.95
C VAL A 70 3.69 -3.01 -4.17
N THR A 71 3.40 -3.63 -5.32
CA THR A 71 3.94 -4.96 -5.68
C THR A 71 5.46 -4.86 -5.92
N LEU A 72 5.90 -3.88 -6.71
CA LEU A 72 7.32 -3.61 -6.95
C LEU A 72 8.06 -3.26 -5.66
N TYR A 73 7.45 -2.44 -4.80
CA TYR A 73 8.03 -2.08 -3.51
C TYR A 73 8.27 -3.32 -2.64
N ALA A 74 7.29 -4.22 -2.54
CA ALA A 74 7.41 -5.44 -1.74
C ALA A 74 8.53 -6.34 -2.24
N VAL A 75 8.57 -6.62 -3.55
CA VAL A 75 9.63 -7.44 -4.16
C VAL A 75 11.01 -6.82 -3.98
N TRP A 76 11.15 -5.51 -4.24
CA TRP A 76 12.43 -4.83 -4.04
C TRP A 76 12.85 -4.85 -2.56
N ASN A 77 11.93 -4.65 -1.63
CA ASN A 77 12.22 -4.74 -0.20
C ASN A 77 12.69 -6.14 0.20
N ASP A 78 12.07 -7.20 -0.34
CA ASP A 78 12.47 -8.59 -0.09
C ASP A 78 13.88 -8.88 -0.62
N PHE A 79 14.25 -8.35 -1.78
CA PHE A 79 15.62 -8.45 -2.28
C PHE A 79 16.63 -7.82 -1.31
N ILE A 80 16.32 -6.65 -0.76
CA ILE A 80 17.20 -5.97 0.22
C ILE A 80 17.31 -6.81 1.50
N LEU A 81 16.18 -7.32 2.02
CA LEU A 81 16.14 -8.19 3.20
C LEU A 81 16.96 -9.48 3.02
N GLU A 82 16.99 -10.02 1.79
CA GLU A 82 17.73 -11.23 1.43
C GLU A 82 19.19 -10.95 1.04
N GLY A 83 19.63 -9.69 1.00
CA GLY A 83 20.97 -9.32 0.55
C GLY A 83 21.22 -9.59 -0.94
N ARG A 84 20.16 -9.67 -1.76
CA ARG A 84 20.22 -9.90 -3.21
C ARG A 84 20.42 -8.59 -3.96
N PRO A 85 21.20 -8.58 -5.06
CA PRO A 85 21.25 -7.44 -5.96
C PRO A 85 19.88 -7.17 -6.60
N ALA A 86 19.36 -5.95 -6.42
CA ALA A 86 18.02 -5.55 -6.88
C ALA A 86 18.09 -4.69 -8.17
N SER A 87 18.49 -5.31 -9.28
CA SER A 87 18.40 -4.65 -10.60
C SER A 87 16.94 -4.57 -11.07
N ASP A 88 16.66 -3.65 -12.00
CA ASP A 88 15.30 -3.43 -12.51
C ASP A 88 14.73 -4.70 -13.14
N GLU A 89 15.53 -5.38 -13.94
CA GLU A 89 15.16 -6.63 -14.58
C GLU A 89 14.89 -7.72 -13.55
N ALA A 90 15.73 -7.85 -12.52
CA ALA A 90 15.57 -8.88 -11.50
C ALA A 90 14.31 -8.66 -10.64
N ILE A 91 14.00 -7.39 -10.30
CA ILE A 91 12.78 -7.03 -9.59
C ILE A 91 11.56 -7.36 -10.45
N VAL A 92 11.53 -6.92 -11.71
CA VAL A 92 10.38 -7.13 -12.59
C VAL A 92 10.21 -8.61 -12.95
N ASP A 93 11.29 -9.35 -13.17
CA ASP A 93 11.22 -10.78 -13.45
C ASP A 93 10.67 -11.57 -12.24
N GLU A 94 11.03 -11.18 -11.01
CA GLU A 94 10.45 -11.76 -9.79
C GLU A 94 8.95 -11.45 -9.69
N VAL A 95 8.51 -10.21 -9.97
CA VAL A 95 7.08 -9.88 -10.01
C VAL A 95 6.34 -10.78 -11.00
N MET A 96 6.93 -11.01 -12.18
CA MET A 96 6.33 -11.80 -13.25
C MET A 96 6.30 -13.31 -12.97
N GLN A 97 7.19 -13.81 -12.11
CA GLN A 97 7.29 -15.23 -11.77
C GLN A 97 6.52 -15.61 -10.49
N SER A 98 6.46 -14.70 -9.52
CA SER A 98 6.06 -15.03 -8.15
C SER A 98 4.60 -14.71 -7.81
N TRP A 99 3.86 -14.02 -8.69
CA TRP A 99 2.51 -13.52 -8.40
C TRP A 99 1.51 -13.88 -9.53
N ASN A 100 0.45 -14.62 -9.15
CA ASN A 100 -0.63 -15.27 -9.92
C ASN A 100 -1.09 -14.62 -11.26
N ASP A 101 -1.75 -15.41 -12.11
CA ASP A 101 -2.33 -15.08 -13.43
C ASP A 101 -3.11 -13.75 -13.46
N THR A 102 -3.72 -13.31 -12.35
CA THR A 102 -4.43 -12.03 -12.24
C THR A 102 -3.53 -10.80 -12.46
N LYS A 103 -2.21 -10.92 -12.19
CA LYS A 103 -1.21 -9.86 -12.37
C LYS A 103 -0.59 -9.85 -13.77
N LEU A 104 -0.83 -10.87 -14.59
CA LEU A 104 -0.40 -10.94 -16.00
C LEU A 104 -1.15 -9.96 -16.91
N ARG A 105 -2.11 -9.19 -16.37
CA ARG A 105 -2.77 -8.11 -17.11
C ARG A 105 -1.85 -6.94 -17.48
N PHE A 106 -0.69 -6.82 -16.83
CA PHE A 106 0.35 -5.84 -17.15
C PHE A 106 1.59 -6.51 -17.74
N GLY A 107 2.12 -5.97 -18.83
CA GLY A 107 3.33 -6.44 -19.49
C GLY A 107 4.61 -5.95 -18.80
N LYS A 108 5.73 -6.63 -19.08
CA LYS A 108 7.07 -6.29 -18.56
C LYS A 108 7.45 -4.82 -18.76
N THR A 109 7.09 -4.23 -19.91
CA THR A 109 7.37 -2.82 -20.22
C THR A 109 6.63 -1.86 -19.28
N GLU A 110 5.39 -2.16 -18.91
CA GLU A 110 4.61 -1.34 -17.98
C GLU A 110 5.22 -1.41 -16.58
N TRP A 111 5.61 -2.61 -16.13
CA TRP A 111 6.31 -2.79 -14.86
C TRP A 111 7.62 -2.01 -14.78
N LEU A 112 8.43 -2.07 -15.84
CA LEU A 112 9.68 -1.31 -15.93
C LEU A 112 9.42 0.21 -15.91
N ALA A 113 8.39 0.68 -16.60
CA ALA A 113 8.03 2.09 -16.60
C ALA A 113 7.63 2.56 -15.19
N VAL A 114 6.79 1.81 -14.48
CA VAL A 114 6.41 2.13 -13.10
C VAL A 114 7.63 2.11 -12.17
N LEU A 115 8.51 1.11 -12.27
CA LEU A 115 9.73 1.03 -11.47
C LEU A 115 10.67 2.21 -11.73
N ALA A 116 10.82 2.62 -13.00
CA ALA A 116 11.62 3.79 -13.37
C ALA A 116 11.05 5.08 -12.75
N GLU A 117 9.72 5.24 -12.72
CA GLU A 117 9.08 6.35 -12.01
C GLU A 117 9.30 6.27 -10.50
N MET A 118 9.15 5.09 -9.88
CA MET A 118 9.40 4.89 -8.44
C MET A 118 10.79 5.37 -8.04
N ARG A 119 11.81 5.06 -8.84
CA ARG A 119 13.20 5.47 -8.57
C ARG A 119 13.43 6.98 -8.54
N LYS A 120 12.55 7.78 -9.15
CA LYS A 120 12.59 9.25 -9.07
C LYS A 120 12.13 9.77 -7.70
N HIS A 121 11.41 8.95 -6.94
CA HIS A 121 10.84 9.30 -5.64
C HIS A 121 11.53 8.51 -4.52
N LYS A 122 12.43 9.16 -3.77
CA LYS A 122 13.16 8.53 -2.65
C LYS A 122 12.25 7.84 -1.62
N ILE A 123 11.04 8.38 -1.42
CA ILE A 123 10.06 7.83 -0.48
C ILE A 123 9.50 6.46 -0.91
N LEU A 124 9.61 6.12 -2.19
CA LEU A 124 9.19 4.83 -2.76
C LEU A 124 10.35 3.84 -2.90
N MET A 125 11.55 4.19 -2.42
CA MET A 125 12.69 3.29 -2.40
C MET A 125 12.73 2.55 -1.06
N PRO A 126 12.56 1.21 -1.04
CA PRO A 126 12.60 0.45 0.21
C PRO A 126 14.01 0.46 0.82
N SER A 127 14.06 0.30 2.14
CA SER A 127 15.29 0.22 2.93
C SER A 127 15.57 -1.17 3.50
N GLY A 128 14.74 -2.18 3.19
CA GLY A 128 14.84 -3.51 3.79
C GLY A 128 14.26 -3.55 5.21
N PHE A 129 13.15 -2.85 5.45
CA PHE A 129 12.49 -2.84 6.75
C PHE A 129 11.39 -3.90 6.83
N GLY A 130 11.12 -4.40 8.04
CA GLY A 130 10.02 -5.32 8.31
C GLY A 130 10.39 -6.79 8.14
N LYS A 131 9.39 -7.61 7.78
CA LYS A 131 9.56 -9.04 7.50
C LYS A 131 9.44 -9.27 6.01
N ARG A 132 10.12 -10.32 5.53
CA ARG A 132 9.98 -10.82 4.17
C ARG A 132 8.51 -11.11 3.86
N THR A 133 8.06 -10.70 2.68
CA THR A 133 6.72 -11.03 2.20
C THR A 133 6.56 -12.55 2.09
N ILE A 134 5.47 -13.07 2.67
CA ILE A 134 5.09 -14.49 2.58
C ILE A 134 3.72 -14.60 1.92
N GLY A 135 3.70 -14.94 0.62
CA GLY A 135 2.49 -15.25 -0.13
C GLY A 135 1.94 -14.11 -1.01
N GLY A 136 1.54 -14.50 -2.23
CA GLY A 136 1.04 -13.61 -3.29
C GLY A 136 -0.45 -13.25 -3.22
N MET A 137 -1.18 -13.90 -2.31
CA MET A 137 -2.58 -13.63 -1.98
C MET A 137 -2.81 -14.34 -0.64
N LEU A 138 -2.67 -13.63 0.47
CA LEU A 138 -3.16 -14.14 1.75
C LEU A 138 -4.68 -14.03 1.69
N SER A 139 -5.37 -15.16 1.47
CA SER A 139 -6.77 -15.27 1.85
C SER A 139 -6.86 -14.91 3.33
N LEU A 140 -7.46 -13.76 3.64
CA LEU A 140 -7.70 -13.36 5.02
C LEU A 140 -8.74 -14.34 5.58
N PRO A 141 -8.46 -15.06 6.69
CA PRO A 141 -9.45 -15.91 7.31
C PRO A 141 -10.68 -15.06 7.70
N GLY A 142 -11.86 -15.41 7.19
CA GLY A 142 -13.12 -14.75 7.54
C GLY A 142 -13.64 -13.70 6.56
N PHE A 143 -13.03 -13.58 5.37
CA PHE A 143 -13.64 -12.88 4.24
C PHE A 143 -13.70 -13.85 3.05
N ASP A 144 -14.80 -14.60 2.98
CA ASP A 144 -15.26 -15.29 1.76
C ASP A 144 -16.10 -14.34 0.90
#